data_AF-A0A7S9CQG3-F1
#
_entry.id   AF-A0A7S9CQG3-F1
#
_cell.length_a   1.000
_cell.length_b   1.000
_cell.length_c   1.000
_cell.angle_alpha   90.00
_cell.angle_beta   90.00
_cell.angle_gamma   90.00
#
_symmetry.space_group_name_H-M   'P 1'
#
loop_
_entity.id
_entity.type
_entity.pdbx_description
1 polymer ?
#
loop_
_entity_poly.entity_id
_entity_poly.type
_entity_poly.pdbx_seq_one_letter_code
_entity_poly.pdbx_strand_id
1 'polypeptide(L)'
;MRKGNDYILTLRPWSVSTFIVAVLAVALAAALQEIGATFGLQLYFAAFVPAILIAGLLGGAPAGAFATIISLPIVCWAFMPPYFEFSWPSAADCDSISAFLLSSALVVSFSQLYREALVILRK
;
A
#
# COMPACT_ATOMS: atom_id res chain seq x y z
N MET A 1 -14.41 3.09 29.58
CA MET A 1 -13.30 3.90 29.03
C MET A 1 -12.73 3.17 27.81
N ARG A 2 -13.14 3.52 26.59
CA ARG A 2 -12.58 2.99 25.32
C ARG A 2 -11.87 4.15 24.60
N LYS A 3 -10.67 4.50 25.07
CA LYS A 3 -9.82 5.56 24.49
C LYS A 3 -8.90 5.05 23.36
N GLY A 4 -8.86 3.73 23.16
CA GLY A 4 -7.88 3.06 22.32
C GLY A 4 -8.27 2.86 20.85
N ASN A 5 -9.36 3.44 20.34
CA ASN A 5 -9.70 3.28 18.91
C ASN A 5 -9.81 4.62 18.16
N ASP A 6 -9.61 5.74 18.85
CA ASP A 6 -9.77 7.05 18.25
C ASP A 6 -8.72 7.32 17.18
N TYR A 7 -7.50 6.76 17.30
CA TYR A 7 -6.37 7.04 16.40
C TYR A 7 -6.59 6.58 14.94
N ILE A 8 -7.32 5.48 14.70
CA ILE A 8 -7.60 5.02 13.32
C ILE A 8 -8.62 5.93 12.63
N LEU A 9 -9.53 6.54 13.41
CA LEU A 9 -10.60 7.40 12.90
C LEU A 9 -10.30 8.91 13.01
N THR A 10 -9.22 9.33 13.71
CA THR A 10 -8.90 10.77 13.86
C THR A 10 -8.36 11.36 12.57
N LEU A 11 -7.66 10.54 11.77
CA LEU A 11 -7.08 10.97 10.51
C LEU A 11 -8.20 11.12 9.47
N ARG A 12 -8.52 12.40 9.17
CA ARG A 12 -9.47 12.75 8.11
C ARG A 12 -9.01 12.08 6.81
N PRO A 13 -9.92 11.42 6.06
CA PRO A 13 -9.58 10.69 4.83
C PRO A 13 -9.09 11.56 3.65
N TRP A 14 -8.60 12.77 3.89
CA TRP A 14 -8.05 13.70 2.89
C TRP A 14 -6.99 14.63 3.53
N SER A 15 -6.30 14.15 4.57
CA SER A 15 -5.30 14.95 5.29
C SER A 15 -3.92 14.78 4.68
N VAL A 16 -3.11 15.84 4.64
CA VAL A 16 -1.69 15.75 4.27
C VAL A 16 -0.96 14.71 5.14
N SER A 17 -1.36 14.57 6.41
CA SER A 17 -0.80 13.58 7.33
C SER A 17 -1.02 12.14 6.86
N THR A 18 -2.16 11.83 6.22
CA THR A 18 -2.45 10.47 5.74
C THR A 18 -1.61 10.12 4.53
N PHE A 19 -1.30 11.10 3.68
CA PHE A 19 -0.38 10.93 2.55
C PHE A 19 1.05 10.72 3.03
N ILE A 20 1.51 11.46 4.04
CA ILE A 20 2.84 11.26 4.63
C ILE A 20 2.97 9.85 5.20
N VAL A 21 1.97 9.37 5.96
CA VAL A 21 1.96 8.01 6.50
C VAL A 21 1.97 6.96 5.37
N ALA A 22 1.21 7.18 4.30
CA ALA A 22 1.22 6.31 3.13
C ALA A 22 2.61 6.23 2.48
N VAL A 23 3.28 7.38 2.29
CA VAL A 23 4.64 7.43 1.74
C VAL A 23 5.63 6.72 2.65
N LEU A 24 5.57 6.94 3.97
CA LEU A 24 6.45 6.27 4.94
C LEU A 24 6.22 4.75 4.96
N ALA A 25 4.96 4.31 4.88
CA ALA A 25 4.63 2.89 4.82
C ALA A 25 5.18 2.24 3.55
N VAL A 26 5.03 2.91 2.39
CA VAL A 26 5.58 2.43 1.11
C VAL A 26 7.11 2.42 1.13
N ALA A 27 7.75 3.44 1.69
CA ALA A 27 9.21 3.49 1.85
C ALA A 27 9.72 2.35 2.74
N LEU A 28 9.02 2.07 3.85
CA LEU A 28 9.35 0.95 4.73
C LEU A 28 9.17 -0.40 4.02
N ALA A 29 8.10 -0.57 3.25
CA ALA A 29 7.88 -1.76 2.44
C ALA A 29 9.00 -1.96 1.42
N ALA A 30 9.41 -0.91 0.72
CA ALA A 30 10.53 -0.97 -0.22
C ALA A 30 11.82 -1.40 0.49
N ALA A 31 12.15 -0.81 1.64
CA ALA A 31 13.34 -1.19 2.41
C ALA A 31 13.30 -2.66 2.89
N LEU A 32 12.14 -3.13 3.36
CA LEU A 32 11.95 -4.53 3.75
C LEU A 32 12.07 -5.47 2.55
N GLN A 33 11.63 -5.03 1.37
CA GLN A 33 11.73 -5.81 0.15
C GLN A 33 13.17 -5.93 -0.34
N GLU A 34 13.97 -4.86 -0.27
CA GLU A 34 15.43 -4.90 -0.56
C GLU A 34 16.16 -5.88 0.37
N ILE A 35 15.81 -5.86 1.66
CA ILE A 35 16.35 -6.82 2.63
C ILE A 35 15.93 -8.24 2.21
N GLY A 36 14.66 -8.47 1.89
CA GLY A 36 14.15 -9.78 1.43
C GLY A 36 14.81 -10.27 0.14
N ALA A 37 15.07 -9.37 -0.81
CA ALA A 37 15.78 -9.66 -2.05
C ALA A 37 17.22 -10.12 -1.79
N THR A 38 17.89 -9.53 -0.78
CA THR A 38 19.22 -9.98 -0.32
C THR A 38 19.21 -11.43 0.18
N PHE A 39 18.07 -11.90 0.72
CA PHE A 39 17.87 -13.29 1.14
C PHE A 39 17.35 -14.23 0.03
N GLY A 40 17.23 -13.75 -1.22
CA GLY A 40 16.75 -14.54 -2.36
C GLY A 40 15.23 -14.62 -2.49
N LEU A 41 14.47 -13.81 -1.73
CA LEU A 41 13.02 -13.75 -1.82
C LEU A 41 12.60 -12.78 -2.94
N GLN A 42 12.22 -13.31 -4.11
CA GLN A 42 11.71 -12.51 -5.23
C GLN A 42 10.22 -12.18 -5.06
N LEU A 43 9.90 -11.46 -4.00
CA LEU A 43 8.54 -10.98 -3.74
C LEU A 43 8.37 -9.56 -4.28
N TYR A 44 8.36 -9.39 -5.62
CA TYR A 44 8.34 -8.08 -6.31
C TYR A 44 7.30 -7.08 -5.78
N PHE A 45 6.16 -7.54 -5.28
CA PHE A 45 5.06 -6.68 -4.84
C PHE A 45 4.53 -7.01 -3.44
N ALA A 46 4.97 -8.11 -2.81
CA ALA A 46 4.29 -8.63 -1.62
C ALA A 46 4.50 -7.74 -0.38
N ALA A 47 5.64 -7.06 -0.27
CA ALA A 47 5.93 -6.17 0.85
C ALA A 47 5.07 -4.89 0.81
N PHE A 48 4.59 -4.49 -0.37
CA PHE A 48 3.76 -3.29 -0.54
C PHE A 48 2.31 -3.49 -0.12
N VAL A 49 1.79 -4.72 -0.22
CA VAL A 49 0.40 -5.06 0.19
C VAL A 49 0.09 -4.68 1.65
N PRO A 50 0.89 -5.07 2.66
CA PRO A 50 0.63 -4.66 4.05
C PRO A 50 0.81 -3.14 4.27
N ALA A 51 1.71 -2.48 3.53
CA ALA A 51 1.85 -1.03 3.61
C ALA A 51 0.61 -0.30 3.08
N ILE A 52 0.04 -0.77 1.97
CA ILE A 52 -1.20 -0.24 1.38
C ILE A 52 -2.38 -0.49 2.33
N LEU A 53 -2.43 -1.63 3.01
CA LEU A 53 -3.44 -1.91 4.03
C LEU A 53 -3.36 -0.90 5.18
N ILE A 54 -2.16 -0.66 5.72
CA ILE A 54 -1.94 0.30 6.81
C ILE A 54 -2.33 1.72 6.37
N ALA A 55 -1.92 2.12 5.16
CA ALA A 55 -2.30 3.40 4.57
C ALA A 55 -3.82 3.53 4.42
N GLY A 56 -4.49 2.48 3.95
CA GLY A 56 -5.95 2.43 3.78
C GLY A 56 -6.71 2.46 5.11
N LEU A 57 -6.21 1.76 6.14
CA LEU A 57 -6.82 1.77 7.47
C LEU A 57 -6.71 3.15 8.12
N LEU A 58 -5.53 3.76 8.08
CA LEU A 58 -5.28 5.06 8.71
C LEU A 58 -5.86 6.23 7.92
N GLY A 59 -5.73 6.23 6.59
CA GLY A 59 -6.11 7.35 5.73
C GLY A 59 -7.32 7.13 4.83
N GLY A 60 -7.89 5.93 4.82
CA GLY A 60 -9.06 5.60 4.03
C GLY A 60 -8.70 5.24 2.57
N ALA A 61 -9.73 5.12 1.73
CA ALA A 61 -9.62 4.72 0.34
C ALA A 61 -8.63 5.58 -0.44
N PRO A 62 -8.68 6.94 -0.34
CA PRO A 62 -7.75 7.77 -1.09
C PRO A 62 -6.30 7.59 -0.67
N ALA A 63 -6.00 7.35 0.62
CA ALA A 63 -4.63 7.11 1.06
C ALA A 63 -4.10 5.75 0.60
N GLY A 64 -4.94 4.70 0.66
CA GLY A 64 -4.59 3.38 0.13
C GLY A 64 -4.43 3.40 -1.39
N ALA A 65 -5.33 4.06 -2.12
CA ALA A 65 -5.22 4.23 -3.56
C ALA A 65 -3.97 5.01 -3.96
N PHE A 66 -3.65 6.08 -3.24
CA PHE A 66 -2.42 6.84 -3.45
C PHE A 66 -1.18 5.98 -3.22
N ALA A 67 -1.15 5.19 -2.13
CA ALA A 67 -0.06 4.24 -1.86
C ALA A 67 0.13 3.24 -3.01
N THR A 68 -0.96 2.70 -3.57
CA THR A 68 -0.91 1.82 -4.75
C THR A 68 -0.33 2.53 -5.97
N ILE A 69 -0.80 3.75 -6.25
CA ILE A 69 -0.37 4.54 -7.41
C ILE A 69 1.12 4.85 -7.33
N ILE A 70 1.65 5.24 -6.16
CA ILE A 70 3.09 5.53 -6.00
C ILE A 70 3.94 4.26 -5.95
N SER A 71 3.39 3.12 -5.50
CA SER A 71 4.13 1.86 -5.45
C SER A 71 4.42 1.32 -6.84
N LEU A 72 3.52 1.53 -7.81
CA LEU A 72 3.72 1.07 -9.20
C LEU A 72 5.02 1.58 -9.84
N PRO A 73 5.27 2.90 -9.93
CA PRO A 73 6.50 3.42 -10.52
C PRO A 73 7.73 3.07 -9.67
N ILE A 74 7.60 2.97 -8.34
CA ILE A 74 8.72 2.54 -7.47
C ILE A 74 9.12 1.10 -7.78
N VAL A 75 8.17 0.19 -7.90
CA VAL A 75 8.44 -1.22 -8.21
C VAL A 75 9.02 -1.37 -9.62
N CYS A 76 8.41 -0.72 -10.61
CA CYS A 76 8.91 -0.73 -11.97
C CYS A 76 10.35 -0.19 -12.07
N TRP A 77 10.68 0.85 -11.30
CA TRP A 77 12.00 1.49 -11.36
C TRP A 77 13.07 0.77 -10.53
N ALA A 78 12.76 0.30 -9.32
CA ALA A 78 13.76 -0.24 -8.40
C ALA A 78 13.88 -1.78 -8.46
N PHE A 79 12.79 -2.50 -8.74
CA PHE A 79 12.72 -3.95 -8.54
C PHE A 79 12.51 -4.76 -9.83
N MET A 80 12.08 -4.13 -10.92
CA MET A 80 11.88 -4.81 -12.20
C MET A 80 13.05 -4.56 -13.16
N PRO A 81 13.57 -5.58 -13.87
CA PRO A 81 14.56 -5.37 -14.92
C PRO A 81 13.95 -4.60 -16.11
N PRO A 82 14.66 -3.63 -16.72
CA PRO A 82 15.97 -3.08 -16.37
C PRO A 82 15.91 -2.16 -15.14
N TYR A 83 16.77 -2.45 -14.16
CA TYR A 83 16.81 -1.71 -12.89
C TYR A 83 17.25 -0.25 -13.11
N PHE A 84 16.57 0.67 -12.45
CA PHE A 84 16.78 2.13 -12.49
C PHE A 84 16.50 2.79 -13.84
N GLU A 85 15.88 2.08 -14.77
CA GLU A 85 15.45 2.60 -16.07
C GLU A 85 13.93 2.50 -16.23
N PHE A 86 13.31 3.54 -16.77
CA PHE A 86 11.89 3.48 -17.13
C PHE A 86 11.73 2.79 -18.49
N SER A 87 11.55 1.47 -18.48
CA SER A 87 11.15 0.72 -19.67
C SER A 87 9.69 0.31 -19.61
N TRP A 88 9.15 -0.08 -20.77
CA TRP A 88 7.83 -0.71 -20.82
C TRP A 88 7.89 -2.11 -20.18
N PRO A 89 6.93 -2.46 -19.30
CA PRO A 89 6.81 -3.80 -18.74
C PRO A 89 6.70 -4.87 -19.83
N SER A 90 7.37 -6.01 -19.64
CA SER A 90 7.18 -7.17 -20.50
C SER A 90 5.83 -7.85 -20.21
N ALA A 91 5.38 -8.76 -21.09
CA ALA A 91 4.13 -9.50 -20.88
C ALA A 91 4.10 -10.30 -19.56
N ALA A 92 5.25 -10.78 -19.08
CA ALA A 92 5.35 -11.48 -17.78
C ALA A 92 5.15 -10.54 -16.58
N ASP A 93 5.49 -9.27 -16.75
CA ASP A 93 5.36 -8.25 -15.71
C ASP A 93 3.91 -7.77 -15.59
N CYS A 94 3.14 -7.79 -16.68
CA CYS A 94 1.71 -7.47 -16.69
C CYS A 94 0.89 -8.37 -15.75
N ASP A 95 1.22 -9.67 -15.68
CA ASP A 95 0.55 -10.59 -14.76
C ASP A 95 0.81 -10.22 -13.30
N SER A 96 2.07 -9.90 -12.97
CA SER A 96 2.45 -9.47 -11.61
C SER A 96 1.82 -8.13 -11.23
N ILE A 97 1.80 -7.17 -12.16
CA ILE A 97 1.16 -5.85 -11.97
C ILE A 97 -0.34 -6.01 -11.78
N SER A 98 -1.00 -6.85 -12.59
CA SER A 98 -2.45 -7.07 -12.45
C SER A 98 -2.80 -7.75 -11.13
N ALA A 99 -2.04 -8.77 -10.72
CA ALA A 99 -2.19 -9.42 -9.42
C ALA A 99 -1.98 -8.43 -8.26
N PHE A 100 -0.99 -7.53 -8.38
CA PHE A 100 -0.75 -6.48 -7.40
C PHE A 100 -1.89 -5.46 -7.34
N LEU A 101 -2.40 -5.01 -8.49
CA LEU A 101 -3.52 -4.07 -8.55
C LEU A 101 -4.80 -4.67 -7.97
N LEU A 102 -5.09 -5.93 -8.28
CA LEU A 102 -6.23 -6.66 -7.71
C LEU A 102 -6.09 -6.82 -6.20
N SER A 103 -4.91 -7.23 -5.73
CA SER A 103 -4.62 -7.39 -4.30
C SER A 103 -4.75 -6.05 -3.57
N SER A 104 -4.21 -4.98 -4.15
CA SER A 104 -4.27 -3.63 -3.60
C SER A 104 -5.70 -3.11 -3.57
N ALA A 105 -6.47 -3.30 -4.64
CA ALA A 105 -7.88 -2.92 -4.69
C ALA A 105 -8.70 -3.64 -3.62
N LEU A 106 -8.46 -4.94 -3.43
CA LEU A 106 -9.11 -5.75 -2.39
C LEU A 106 -8.78 -5.21 -1.00
N VAL A 107 -7.50 -4.95 -0.74
CA VAL A 107 -7.01 -4.42 0.54
C VAL A 107 -7.55 -3.02 0.84
N VAL A 108 -7.58 -2.14 -0.16
CA VAL A 108 -8.17 -0.80 -0.04
C VAL A 108 -9.66 -0.91 0.28
N SER A 109 -10.39 -1.76 -0.44
CA SER A 109 -11.82 -2.00 -0.21
C SER A 109 -12.08 -2.56 1.18
N PHE A 110 -11.28 -3.54 1.61
CA PHE A 110 -11.34 -4.11 2.94
C PHE A 110 -11.09 -3.06 4.03
N SER A 111 -10.10 -2.20 3.85
CA SER A 111 -9.81 -1.10 4.78
C SER A 111 -10.97 -0.11 4.89
N GLN A 112 -11.72 0.11 3.80
CA GLN A 112 -12.93 0.93 3.81
C GLN A 112 -14.07 0.26 4.57
N LEU A 113 -14.38 -0.99 4.24
CA LEU A 113 -15.41 -1.76 4.94
C LEU A 113 -15.12 -1.82 6.45
N TYR A 114 -13.85 -1.97 6.83
CA TYR A 114 -13.43 -1.96 8.22
C TYR A 114 -13.71 -0.61 8.90
N ARG A 115 -13.37 0.51 8.25
CA ARG A 115 -13.66 1.85 8.77
C ARG A 115 -15.17 2.10 8.88
N GLU A 116 -15.95 1.69 7.89
CA GLU A 116 -17.41 1.81 7.91
C GLU A 116 -18.02 0.97 9.04
N ALA A 117 -17.59 -0.29 9.19
CA ALA A 117 -18.03 -1.16 10.28
C ALA A 117 -17.73 -0.55 11.66
N LEU A 118 -16.54 0.05 11.84
CA LEU A 118 -16.19 0.76 13.07
C LEU A 118 -17.08 1.99 13.33
N VAL A 119 -17.52 2.70 12.28
CA VAL A 119 -18.45 3.82 12.41
C VAL A 119 -19.84 3.33 12.80
N ILE A 120 -20.32 2.22 12.23
CA ILE A 120 -21.62 1.62 12.57
C ILE A 120 -21.62 1.09 14.01
N LEU A 121 -20.60 0.34 14.42
CA LEU A 121 -20.47 -0.21 15.78
C LEU A 121 -20.30 0.87 16.87
N ARG A 122 -20.02 2.12 16.48
CA ARG A 122 -19.95 3.27 17.39
C ARG A 122 -21.31 3.93 17.62
N LYS A 123 -22.28 3.73 16.73
CA LYS A 123 -23.67 4.17 16.94
C LYS A 123 -24.38 3.22 17.89
#